data_AF-F0FX52-F1
#
_entry.id   AF-F0FX52-F1
#
_cell.length_a   1.000
_cell.length_b   1.000
_cell.length_c   1.000
_cell.angle_alpha   90.00
_cell.angle_beta   90.00
_cell.angle_gamma   90.00
#
_symmetry.space_group_name_H-M   'P 1'
#
loop_
_entity.id
_entity.type
_entity.pdbx_description
1 polymer ?
#
loop_
_entity_poly.entity_id
_entity_poly.type
_entity_poly.pdbx_seq_one_letter_code
_entity_poly.pdbx_strand_id
1 'polypeptide(L)'
;MTPQLVLVAGPYRSGTDGDPARIAANLRRLETAALAVYRRGHVPMIGEWLSLPLAAAAGSRQVGDAVSDAFLYPAAHRLLRRCDAVLRIDGASRGADA
;
A
#
# COMPACT_ATOMS: atom_id res chain seq x y z
N MET A 1 18.35 12.28 -14.24
CA MET A 1 17.20 12.48 -13.34
C MET A 1 17.61 12.06 -11.94
N THR A 2 17.22 12.81 -10.91
CA THR A 2 17.42 12.42 -9.51
C THR A 2 16.38 11.36 -9.13
N PRO A 3 16.76 10.20 -8.57
CA PRO A 3 15.80 9.22 -8.07
C PRO A 3 14.85 9.84 -7.04
N GLN A 4 13.59 9.41 -7.07
CA GLN A 4 12.53 9.86 -6.15
C GLN A 4 12.00 8.66 -5.38
N LEU A 5 11.58 8.88 -4.15
CA LEU A 5 10.77 7.95 -3.37
C LEU A 5 9.30 8.15 -3.74
N VAL A 6 8.67 7.14 -4.36
CA VAL A 6 7.31 7.24 -4.90
C VAL A 6 6.38 6.30 -4.15
N LEU A 7 5.37 6.86 -3.49
CA LEU A 7 4.31 6.06 -2.89
C LEU A 7 3.33 5.60 -3.98
N VAL A 8 3.19 4.29 -4.15
CA VAL A 8 2.17 3.67 -5.00
C VAL A 8 0.92 3.45 -4.15
N ALA A 9 -0.14 4.18 -4.47
CA ALA A 9 -1.41 4.15 -3.78
C ALA A 9 -2.51 3.55 -4.67
N GLY A 10 -3.44 2.81 -4.07
CA GLY A 10 -4.55 2.21 -4.81
C GLY A 10 -5.47 1.35 -3.96
N PRO A 11 -6.40 0.60 -4.57
CA PRO A 11 -7.25 -0.33 -3.84
C PRO A 11 -6.40 -1.47 -3.28
N TYR A 12 -6.45 -1.65 -1.96
CA TYR A 12 -5.96 -2.85 -1.29
C TYR A 12 -7.15 -3.69 -0.79
N ARG A 13 -7.89 -3.17 0.20
CA ARG A 13 -9.13 -3.77 0.73
C ARG A 13 -10.42 -3.26 0.10
N SER A 14 -10.38 -2.11 -0.56
CA SER A 14 -11.58 -1.53 -1.15
C SER A 14 -12.11 -2.40 -2.29
N GLY A 15 -13.41 -2.66 -2.28
CA GLY A 15 -14.06 -3.51 -3.29
C GLY A 15 -13.60 -4.96 -3.26
N THR A 16 -13.20 -5.50 -2.10
CA THR A 16 -12.89 -6.95 -1.95
C THR A 16 -13.90 -7.71 -1.11
N ASP A 17 -14.74 -7.02 -0.34
CA ASP A 17 -15.69 -7.61 0.61
C ASP A 17 -15.03 -8.56 1.63
N GLY A 18 -13.74 -8.34 1.91
CA GLY A 18 -12.94 -9.17 2.80
C GLY A 18 -12.39 -10.45 2.16
N ASP A 19 -12.66 -10.71 0.87
CA ASP A 19 -12.14 -11.88 0.15
C ASP A 19 -10.60 -11.83 0.06
N PRO A 20 -9.88 -12.81 0.66
CA PRO A 20 -8.42 -12.85 0.65
C PRO A 20 -7.81 -12.92 -0.75
N ALA A 21 -8.45 -13.60 -1.70
CA ALA A 21 -7.96 -13.73 -3.07
C ALA A 21 -8.05 -12.40 -3.82
N ARG A 22 -9.13 -11.64 -3.61
CA ARG A 22 -9.29 -10.28 -4.17
C ARG A 22 -8.33 -9.29 -3.54
N ILE A 23 -8.10 -9.38 -2.22
CA ILE A 23 -7.07 -8.57 -1.52
C ILE A 23 -5.69 -8.86 -2.09
N ALA A 24 -5.33 -10.14 -2.27
CA ALA A 24 -4.06 -10.52 -2.87
C ALA A 24 -3.94 -10.05 -4.32
N ALA A 25 -5.02 -10.09 -5.10
CA ALA A 25 -5.05 -9.56 -6.46
C ALA A 25 -4.82 -8.05 -6.51
N ASN A 26 -5.43 -7.31 -5.58
CA ASN A 26 -5.21 -5.88 -5.43
C ASN A 26 -3.76 -5.55 -5.06
N LEU A 27 -3.15 -6.29 -4.13
CA LEU A 27 -1.73 -6.13 -3.80
C LEU A 27 -0.83 -6.37 -5.02
N ARG A 28 -1.08 -7.43 -5.80
CA ARG A 28 -0.33 -7.69 -7.04
C ARG A 28 -0.42 -6.55 -8.06
N ARG A 29 -1.56 -5.84 -8.13
CA ARG A 29 -1.73 -4.66 -8.99
C ARG A 29 -0.84 -3.51 -8.53
N LEU A 30 -0.76 -3.26 -7.22
CA LEU A 30 0.14 -2.26 -6.64
C LEU A 30 1.62 -2.62 -6.91
N GLU A 31 1.98 -3.90 -6.74
CA GLU A 31 3.34 -4.39 -7.00
C GLU A 31 3.74 -4.28 -8.49
N THR A 32 2.79 -4.50 -9.40
CA THR A 32 3.00 -4.30 -10.84
C THR A 32 3.31 -2.83 -11.16
N ALA A 33 2.59 -1.89 -10.53
CA ALA A 33 2.86 -0.47 -10.67
C ALA A 33 4.20 -0.06 -10.01
N ALA A 34 4.52 -0.63 -8.86
CA ALA A 34 5.82 -0.44 -8.20
C ALA A 34 6.98 -0.89 -9.10
N LEU A 35 6.86 -2.03 -9.79
CA LEU A 35 7.85 -2.47 -10.78
C LEU A 35 8.02 -1.46 -11.93
N ALA A 36 6.92 -0.84 -12.40
CA ALA A 36 6.97 0.19 -13.43
C ALA A 36 7.66 1.49 -12.96
N VAL A 37 7.53 1.84 -11.68
CA VAL A 37 8.25 2.94 -11.03
C VAL A 37 9.73 2.61 -10.91
N TYR A 38 10.07 1.40 -10.42
CA TYR A 38 11.45 0.95 -10.29
C TYR A 38 12.20 0.96 -11.62
N ARG A 39 11.58 0.46 -12.69
CA ARG A 39 12.14 0.47 -14.05
C ARG A 39 12.40 1.87 -14.61
N ARG A 40 11.79 2.91 -14.04
CA ARG A 40 12.05 4.32 -14.39
C ARG A 40 13.19 4.93 -13.58
N GLY A 41 13.85 4.18 -12.70
CA GLY A 41 14.96 4.65 -11.87
C GLY A 41 14.55 5.32 -10.57
N HIS A 42 13.31 5.12 -10.12
CA HIS A 42 12.80 5.61 -8.84
C HIS A 42 12.69 4.49 -7.81
N VAL A 43 12.51 4.84 -6.53
CA VAL A 43 12.31 3.89 -5.44
C VAL A 43 10.81 3.80 -5.14
N PRO A 44 10.12 2.69 -5.48
CA PRO A 44 8.71 2.53 -5.14
C PRO A 44 8.51 2.17 -3.67
N MET A 45 7.43 2.66 -3.08
CA MET A 45 6.90 2.21 -1.79
C MET A 45 5.42 1.91 -1.89
N ILE A 46 4.96 0.85 -1.22
CA ILE A 46 3.55 0.53 -1.04
C ILE A 46 3.25 0.60 0.45
N GLY A 47 2.09 1.14 0.84
CA GLY A 47 1.69 1.26 2.25
C GLY A 47 1.75 -0.10 2.97
N GLU A 48 1.22 -1.12 2.32
CA GLU A 48 1.13 -2.49 2.80
C GLU A 48 2.51 -3.15 3.00
N TRP A 49 3.53 -2.77 2.22
CA TRP A 49 4.90 -3.29 2.44
C TRP A 49 5.48 -2.85 3.78
N LEU A 50 5.04 -1.70 4.31
CA LEU A 50 5.42 -1.24 5.64
C LEU A 50 4.45 -1.76 6.71
N SER A 51 3.15 -1.68 6.46
CA SER A 51 2.14 -1.94 7.51
C SER A 51 1.96 -3.42 7.83
N LEU A 52 1.96 -4.31 6.82
CA LEU A 52 1.70 -5.74 7.02
C LEU A 52 2.75 -6.45 7.89
N PRO A 53 4.07 -6.32 7.62
CA PRO A 53 5.07 -6.95 8.47
C PRO A 53 5.08 -6.38 9.89
N LEU A 54 4.82 -5.07 10.05
CA LEU A 54 4.72 -4.45 11.37
C LEU A 54 3.50 -4.93 12.14
N ALA A 55 2.34 -5.03 11.50
CA ALA A 55 1.13 -5.58 12.10
C ALA A 55 1.34 -7.04 12.53
N ALA A 56 1.96 -7.86 11.68
CA ALA A 56 2.27 -9.25 12.00
C ALA A 56 3.22 -9.35 13.21
N ALA A 57 4.28 -8.53 13.24
CA ALA A 57 5.20 -8.45 14.37
C ALA A 57 4.50 -7.97 15.67
N ALA A 58 3.45 -7.17 15.55
CA ALA A 58 2.61 -6.72 16.65
C ALA A 58 1.50 -7.73 17.06
N GLY A 59 1.45 -8.91 16.43
CA GLY A 59 0.52 -9.99 16.79
C GLY A 59 -0.77 -10.04 15.98
N SER A 60 -0.86 -9.32 14.86
CA SER A 60 -1.98 -9.47 13.91
C SER A 60 -1.99 -10.89 13.34
N ARG A 61 -3.19 -11.49 13.29
CA ARG A 61 -3.42 -12.85 12.78
C ARG A 61 -4.02 -12.84 11.38
N GLN A 62 -4.67 -11.74 10.99
CA GLN A 62 -5.31 -11.61 9.69
C GLN A 62 -5.45 -10.13 9.29
N VAL A 63 -5.45 -9.89 7.98
CA VAL A 63 -5.70 -8.56 7.43
C VAL A 63 -7.10 -8.09 7.85
N GLY A 64 -7.17 -6.89 8.43
CA GLY A 64 -8.43 -6.31 8.90
C GLY A 64 -8.84 -6.70 10.32
N ASP A 65 -7.99 -7.40 11.08
CA ASP A 65 -8.16 -7.43 12.53
C ASP A 65 -7.78 -6.07 13.17
N ALA A 66 -8.13 -5.90 14.45
CA ALA A 66 -7.91 -4.64 15.16
C ALA A 66 -6.44 -4.22 15.22
N VAL A 67 -5.51 -5.19 15.28
CA VAL A 67 -4.07 -4.91 15.24
C VAL A 67 -3.69 -4.42 13.85
N SER A 68 -4.07 -5.13 12.79
CA SER A 68 -3.86 -4.75 11.39
C SER A 68 -4.31 -3.31 11.12
N ASP A 69 -5.54 -2.97 11.50
CA ASP A 69 -6.14 -1.65 11.26
C ASP A 69 -5.37 -0.52 11.97
N ALA A 70 -4.75 -0.81 13.12
CA ALA A 70 -3.91 0.15 13.83
C ALA A 70 -2.59 0.49 13.11
N PHE A 71 -2.15 -0.32 12.14
CA PHE A 71 -0.90 -0.09 11.39
C PHE A 71 -1.13 0.43 9.97
N LEU A 72 -2.19 -0.01 9.28
CA LEU A 72 -2.41 0.30 7.85
C LEU A 72 -2.43 1.82 7.58
N TYR A 73 -3.40 2.55 8.14
CA TYR A 73 -3.51 3.99 7.90
C TYR A 73 -2.32 4.78 8.47
N PRO A 74 -1.83 4.53 9.70
CA PRO A 74 -0.67 5.26 10.21
C PRO A 74 0.60 5.05 9.40
N ALA A 75 0.85 3.86 8.87
CA ALA A 75 1.98 3.60 7.97
C ALA A 75 1.86 4.39 6.66
N ALA A 76 0.68 4.35 6.02
CA ALA A 76 0.41 5.12 4.80
C ALA A 76 0.61 6.63 5.04
N HIS A 77 0.08 7.18 6.14
CA HIS A 77 0.27 8.60 6.49
C HIS A 77 1.75 8.97 6.74
N ARG A 78 2.54 8.07 7.35
CA ARG A 78 3.98 8.29 7.54
C ARG A 78 4.72 8.30 6.21
N LEU A 79 4.37 7.41 5.29
CA LEU A 79 4.95 7.37 3.94
C LEU A 79 4.57 8.58 3.10
N LEU A 80 3.32 9.03 3.16
CA LEU A 80 2.86 10.25 2.46
C LEU A 80 3.71 11.48 2.81
N ARG A 81 4.15 11.60 4.06
CA ARG A 81 5.02 12.71 4.50
C ARG A 81 6.48 12.57 4.10
N ARG A 82 6.90 11.42 3.57
CA ARG A 82 8.30 11.13 3.21
C ARG A 82 8.56 10.84 1.75
N CYS A 83 7.54 10.43 1.00
CA CYS A 83 7.68 10.23 -0.43
C CYS A 83 7.70 11.57 -1.16
N ASP A 84 8.52 11.66 -2.20
CA ASP A 84 8.63 12.84 -3.06
C ASP A 84 7.43 12.97 -4.00
N ALA A 85 6.77 11.86 -4.30
CA ALA A 85 5.60 11.81 -5.17
C ALA A 85 4.66 10.65 -4.79
N VAL A 86 3.42 10.73 -5.29
CA VAL A 86 2.41 9.68 -5.17
C VAL A 86 1.97 9.26 -6.57
N LEU A 87 2.04 7.96 -6.85
CA LEU A 87 1.43 7.32 -8.01
C LEU A 87 0.14 6.64 -7.57
N ARG A 88 -1.01 7.21 -7.93
CA ARG A 88 -2.32 6.61 -7.71
C ARG A 88 -2.71 5.76 -8.92
N ILE A 89 -2.88 4.44 -8.75
CA ILE A 89 -3.39 3.54 -9.80
C ILE A 89 -4.92 3.56 -9.84
N ASP A 90 -5.57 3.08 -10.89
CA ASP A 90 -7.04 3.12 -10.99
C ASP A 90 -7.79 2.21 -10.01
N GLY A 91 -9.04 2.59 -9.71
CA GLY A 91 -10.02 1.83 -8.92
C GLY A 91 -10.37 2.50 -7.58
N ALA A 92 -11.61 2.31 -7.12
CA ALA A 92 -12.12 2.93 -5.90
C ALA A 92 -11.28 2.51 -4.68
N SER A 93 -10.74 3.47 -3.93
CA SER A 93 -9.95 3.17 -2.74
C SER A 93 -10.14 4.20 -1.64
N ARG A 94 -10.97 3.86 -0.65
CA ARG A 94 -11.25 4.76 0.48
C ARG A 94 -10.00 5.32 1.15
N GLY A 95 -8.94 4.52 1.27
CA GLY A 95 -7.70 4.97 1.92
C GLY A 95 -6.76 5.79 1.03
N ALA A 96 -6.88 5.66 -0.29
CA ALA A 96 -6.09 6.49 -1.21
C ALA A 96 -6.84 7.74 -1.68
N ASP A 97 -8.15 7.80 -1.40
CA ASP A 97 -9.05 8.91 -1.76
C ASP A 97 -9.33 9.84 -0.56
N ALA A 98 -8.75 9.57 0.62
CA ALA A 98 -8.86 10.35 1.85
C ALA A 98 -7.63 11.24 2.06
#